data_AF-A0A4V2B0K0-F1
#
_entry.id   AF-A0A4V2B0K0-F1
#
_cell.length_a   1.000
_cell.length_b   1.000
_cell.length_c   1.000
_cell.angle_alpha   90.00
_cell.angle_beta   90.00
_cell.angle_gamma   90.00
#
_symmetry.space_group_name_H-M   'P 1'
#
loop_
_entity.id
_entity.type
_entity.pdbx_description
1 polymer ?
#
loop_
_entity_poly.entity_id
_entity_poly.type
_entity_poly.pdbx_seq_one_letter_code
_entity_poly.pdbx_strand_id
1 'polypeptide(L)'
;MFEGKNRLQARALLVGERFDLKALENSAALGEGPLVITAGTEGAAVLFRFGAVVLFGVSPLEEAAFLTQLKALVRDPFEVPEFEGIVLELSSD
;
A
#
# COMPACT_ATOMS: atom_id res chain seq x y z
N MET A 1 -6.91 -6.58 -11.48
CA MET A 1 -6.80 -5.45 -10.54
C MET A 1 -7.49 -4.25 -11.20
N PHE A 2 -8.41 -3.58 -10.49
CA PHE A 2 -9.18 -2.40 -10.97
C PHE A 2 -10.08 -2.55 -12.21
N GLU A 3 -10.47 -3.76 -12.61
CA GLU A 3 -11.25 -3.97 -13.83
C GLU A 3 -12.61 -3.24 -13.79
N GLY A 4 -12.91 -2.45 -14.84
CA GLY A 4 -14.13 -1.66 -14.95
C GLY A 4 -14.24 -0.45 -14.00
N LYS A 5 -13.20 -0.14 -13.22
CA LYS A 5 -13.21 0.99 -12.27
C LYS A 5 -12.64 2.26 -12.90
N ASN A 6 -13.50 3.25 -13.11
CA ASN A 6 -13.09 4.61 -13.50
C ASN A 6 -12.94 5.55 -12.30
N ARG A 7 -13.26 5.08 -11.10
CA ARG A 7 -13.19 5.83 -9.85
C ARG A 7 -12.76 4.90 -8.72
N LEU A 8 -11.75 5.30 -7.95
CA LEU A 8 -11.27 4.51 -6.80
C LEU A 8 -10.71 5.40 -5.68
N GLN A 9 -10.76 4.88 -4.46
CA GLN A 9 -10.11 5.50 -3.31
C GLN A 9 -8.61 5.20 -3.33
N ALA A 10 -7.80 6.21 -3.06
CA ALA A 10 -6.38 6.06 -2.76
C ALA A 10 -6.11 6.56 -1.35
N ARG A 11 -5.42 5.77 -0.52
CA ARG A 11 -5.01 6.15 0.83
C ARG A 11 -3.51 5.93 1.00
N ALA A 12 -2.79 7.01 1.29
CA ALA A 12 -1.40 6.96 1.70
C ALA A 12 -1.33 6.92 3.23
N LEU A 13 -0.44 6.10 3.77
CA LEU A 13 -0.13 6.04 5.19
C LEU A 13 1.38 5.99 5.41
N LEU A 14 1.88 6.76 6.37
CA LEU A 14 3.24 6.67 6.87
C LEU A 14 3.22 5.97 8.23
N VAL A 15 3.64 4.71 8.27
CA VAL A 15 3.40 3.80 9.41
C VAL A 15 4.64 3.55 10.28
N GLY A 16 5.82 3.97 9.83
CA GLY A 16 7.08 3.85 10.53
C GLY A 16 8.24 4.36 9.67
N GLU A 17 9.47 4.16 10.12
CA GLU A 17 10.65 4.66 9.39
C GLU A 17 11.08 3.77 8.22
N ARG A 18 10.88 2.45 8.33
CA ARG A 18 11.29 1.51 7.28
C ARG A 18 10.39 0.28 7.19
N PHE A 19 10.38 -0.34 6.02
CA PHE A 19 9.89 -1.71 5.86
C PHE A 19 11.03 -2.70 5.64
N ASP A 20 10.91 -3.88 6.25
CA ASP A 20 11.72 -5.07 5.94
C ASP A 20 11.03 -5.91 4.86
N LEU A 21 11.13 -5.45 3.60
CA LEU A 21 10.42 -6.06 2.46
C LEU A 21 11.14 -7.26 1.84
N LYS A 22 12.30 -7.64 2.36
CA LYS A 22 13.12 -8.75 1.80
C LYS A 22 12.34 -10.06 1.73
N ALA A 23 11.43 -10.29 2.68
CA ALA A 23 10.60 -11.50 2.71
C ALA A 23 9.51 -11.52 1.61
N LEU A 24 9.18 -10.36 1.04
CA LEU A 24 8.18 -10.20 -0.02
C LEU A 24 8.81 -10.05 -1.41
N GLU A 25 10.09 -9.70 -1.48
CA GLU A 25 10.85 -9.63 -2.73
C GLU A 25 11.08 -11.05 -3.26
N ASN A 26 10.42 -11.42 -4.35
CA ASN A 26 10.86 -12.58 -5.14
C ASN A 26 12.26 -12.27 -5.66
N SER A 27 13.17 -13.25 -5.59
CA SER A 27 14.63 -13.17 -5.83
C SER A 27 15.11 -12.52 -7.14
N ALA A 28 14.20 -12.04 -7.98
CA ALA A 28 14.44 -11.26 -9.19
C ALA A 28 14.30 -9.73 -9.02
N ALA A 29 13.89 -9.23 -7.85
CA ALA A 29 13.78 -7.80 -7.57
C ALA A 29 15.17 -7.16 -7.36
N LEU A 30 15.93 -7.03 -8.45
CA LEU A 30 17.10 -6.16 -8.52
C LEU A 30 16.61 -4.77 -8.95
N GLY A 31 15.98 -4.01 -8.06
CA GLY A 31 15.44 -2.69 -8.42
C GLY A 31 15.04 -1.79 -7.24
N GLU A 32 15.42 -0.52 -7.35
CA GLU A 32 15.25 0.57 -6.38
C GLU A 32 13.80 1.10 -6.24
N GLY A 33 12.82 0.47 -6.90
CA GLY A 33 11.43 0.93 -6.91
C GLY A 33 10.62 0.50 -5.68
N PRO A 34 9.47 1.14 -5.42
CA PRO A 34 8.55 0.65 -4.40
C PRO A 34 8.01 -0.73 -4.78
N LEU A 35 7.78 -1.59 -3.79
CA LEU A 35 7.21 -2.92 -4.00
C LEU A 35 5.70 -2.80 -4.19
N VAL A 36 5.17 -3.30 -5.30
CA VAL A 36 3.73 -3.33 -5.59
C VAL A 36 3.20 -4.74 -5.37
N ILE A 37 2.18 -4.87 -4.52
CA ILE A 37 1.50 -6.13 -4.24
C ILE A 37 -0.02 -5.98 -4.30
N THR A 38 -0.74 -7.09 -4.42
CA THR A 38 -2.20 -7.11 -4.31
C THR A 38 -2.63 -6.84 -2.87
N ALA A 39 -3.70 -6.07 -2.68
CA ALA A 39 -4.28 -5.80 -1.38
C ALA A 39 -5.80 -5.93 -1.45
N GLY A 40 -6.36 -6.78 -0.59
CA GLY A 40 -7.77 -7.17 -0.68
C GLY A 40 -8.09 -7.93 -1.96
N THR A 41 -9.36 -7.85 -2.38
CA THR A 41 -9.90 -8.63 -3.50
C THR A 41 -9.52 -8.03 -4.86
N GLU A 42 -9.55 -6.70 -4.98
CA GLU A 42 -9.38 -6.01 -6.28
C GLU A 42 -8.35 -4.87 -6.24
N GLY A 43 -7.76 -4.61 -5.07
CA GLY A 43 -6.90 -3.48 -4.79
C GLY A 43 -5.40 -3.76 -4.88
N ALA A 44 -4.62 -2.70 -4.70
CA ALA A 44 -3.16 -2.74 -4.69
C ALA A 44 -2.59 -2.02 -3.47
N ALA A 45 -1.41 -2.43 -3.05
CA ALA A 45 -0.56 -1.68 -2.13
C ALA A 45 0.79 -1.41 -2.76
N VAL A 46 1.24 -0.16 -2.68
CA VAL A 46 2.57 0.29 -3.08
C VAL A 46 3.36 0.55 -1.80
N LEU A 47 4.39 -0.25 -1.54
CA LEU A 47 5.21 -0.22 -0.33
C LEU A 47 6.55 0.47 -0.63
N PHE A 48 6.77 1.61 0.02
CA PHE A 48 8.04 2.34 -0.06
C PHE A 48 8.92 1.93 1.11
N ARG A 49 10.20 1.60 0.84
CA ARG A 49 11.14 1.10 1.86
C ARG A 49 11.32 2.03 3.06
N PHE A 50 10.99 3.32 2.93
CA PHE A 50 10.99 4.33 3.99
C PHE A 50 9.67 4.36 4.83
N GLY A 51 8.88 3.29 4.80
CA GLY A 51 7.74 3.09 5.72
C GLY A 51 6.41 3.71 5.27
N ALA A 52 6.34 4.23 4.04
CA ALA A 52 5.08 4.69 3.45
C ALA A 52 4.40 3.57 2.64
N VAL A 53 3.08 3.46 2.77
CA VAL A 53 2.23 2.57 1.97
C VAL A 53 1.13 3.38 1.30
N VAL A 54 0.87 3.11 0.03
CA VAL A 54 -0.30 3.66 -0.68
C VAL A 54 -1.22 2.53 -1.11
N LEU A 55 -2.45 2.58 -0.65
CA LEU A 55 -3.51 1.62 -0.93
C LEU A 55 -4.43 2.19 -2.00
N PHE A 56 -4.71 1.41 -3.03
CA PHE A 56 -5.60 1.79 -4.13
C PHE A 56 -6.75 0.80 -4.22
N GLY A 57 -7.98 1.31 -4.22
CA GLY A 57 -9.20 0.51 -4.40
C GLY A 57 -9.42 -0.55 -3.32
N VAL A 58 -8.88 -0.34 -2.11
CA VAL A 58 -9.00 -1.22 -0.95
C VAL A 58 -10.13 -0.73 -0.06
N SER A 59 -11.05 -1.61 0.34
CA SER A 59 -12.13 -1.24 1.27
C SER A 59 -11.60 -0.99 2.69
N PRO A 60 -12.31 -0.25 3.57
CA PRO A 60 -11.86 -0.01 4.94
C PRO A 60 -11.56 -1.28 5.75
N LEU A 61 -12.33 -2.35 5.52
CA LEU A 61 -12.12 -3.64 6.18
C LEU A 61 -10.86 -4.33 5.66
N GLU A 62 -10.67 -4.37 4.34
CA GLU A 62 -9.48 -4.95 3.72
C GLU A 62 -8.22 -4.16 4.09
N GLU A 63 -8.32 -2.84 4.20
CA GLU A 63 -7.24 -1.98 4.66
C GLU A 63 -6.83 -2.34 6.09
N ALA A 64 -7.78 -2.43 7.02
CA ALA A 64 -7.48 -2.78 8.40
C ALA A 64 -6.80 -4.16 8.50
N ALA A 65 -7.27 -5.13 7.72
CA ALA A 65 -6.67 -6.46 7.65
C ALA A 65 -5.25 -6.41 7.06
N PHE A 66 -5.05 -5.67 5.97
CA PHE A 66 -3.77 -5.50 5.31
C PHE A 66 -2.74 -4.82 6.22
N LEU A 67 -3.11 -3.71 6.86
CA LEU A 67 -2.23 -3.00 7.80
C LEU A 67 -1.87 -3.87 9.01
N THR A 68 -2.79 -4.72 9.48
CA THR A 68 -2.50 -5.68 10.55
C THR A 68 -1.41 -6.68 10.15
N GLN A 69 -1.45 -7.19 8.92
CA GLN A 69 -0.41 -8.08 8.40
C GLN A 69 0.91 -7.33 8.16
N LEU A 70 0.83 -6.11 7.64
CA LEU A 70 1.98 -5.28 7.31
C LEU A 70 2.80 -4.88 8.55
N LYS A 71 2.18 -4.76 9.72
CA LYS A 71 2.86 -4.42 11.00
C LYS A 71 4.09 -5.26 11.28
N ALA A 72 4.09 -6.55 10.92
CA ALA A 72 5.23 -7.44 11.13
C ALA A 72 6.48 -7.05 10.31
N LEU A 73 6.29 -6.24 9.26
CA LEU A 73 7.34 -5.78 8.35
C LEU A 73 7.76 -4.34 8.64
N VAL A 74 7.08 -3.61 9.53
CA VAL A 74 7.42 -2.23 9.89
C VAL A 74 8.57 -2.23 10.90
N ARG A 75 9.62 -1.47 10.61
CA ARG A 75 10.70 -1.13 11.54
C ARG A 75 10.46 0.28 12.06
N ASP A 76 10.65 0.44 13.37
CA ASP A 76 10.42 1.69 14.11
C ASP A 76 9.02 2.26 13.80
N PRO A 77 7.95 1.54 14.20
CA PRO A 77 6.58 1.95 13.91
C PRO A 77 6.23 3.22 14.65
N PHE A 78 5.48 4.10 13.98
CA PHE A 78 4.94 5.30 14.62
C PHE A 78 3.73 4.94 15.49
N GLU A 79 3.66 5.55 16.67
CA GLU A 79 2.52 5.36 17.59
C GLU A 79 1.21 5.84 16.94
N VAL A 80 1.28 6.93 16.19
CA VAL A 80 0.18 7.47 15.41
C VAL A 80 0.63 7.62 13.95
N PRO A 81 0.19 6.74 13.04
CA PRO A 81 0.48 6.88 11.63
C PRO A 81 -0.17 8.11 11.02
N GLU A 82 0.57 8.84 10.18
CA GLU A 82 -0.02 9.88 9.33
C GLU A 82 -0.71 9.25 8.12
N PHE A 83 -1.77 9.88 7.63
CA PHE A 83 -2.47 9.41 6.45
C PHE A 83 -3.05 10.55 5.61
N GLU A 84 -3.21 10.28 4.32
CA GLU A 84 -3.91 11.14 3.37
C GLU A 84 -4.80 10.27 2.47
N GLY A 85 -5.99 10.76 2.13
CA GLY A 85 -6.95 10.04 1.33
C GLY A 85 -7.54 10.90 0.22
N ILE A 86 -7.57 10.37 -1.00
CA ILE A 86 -8.15 11.04 -2.16
C ILE A 86 -9.00 10.06 -2.98
N VAL A 87 -9.88 10.63 -3.80
CA VAL A 87 -10.60 9.87 -4.84
C VAL A 87 -9.91 10.14 -6.17
N LEU A 88 -9.50 9.07 -6.84
CA LEU A 88 -8.99 9.11 -8.20
C LEU A 88 -10.14 8.85 -9.16
N GLU A 89 -10.22 9.67 -10.21
CA GLU A 89 -11.15 9.52 -11.32
C GLU A 89 -10.37 9.52 -12.64
N LEU A 90 -10.61 8.52 -13.47
CA LEU A 90 -10.04 8.45 -14.82
C LEU A 90 -10.91 9.32 -15.74
N SER A 91 -10.33 10.40 -16.26
CA SER A 91 -10.96 11.15 -17.35
C SER A 91 -10.85 10.35 -18.65
N SER A 92 -11.91 10.44 -19.45
CA SER A 92 -11.85 10.06 -20.86
C SER A 92 -11.55 11.34 -21.63
N ASP A 93 -10.37 11.43 -22.24
CA ASP A 93 -10.08 12.48 -23.23
C ASP A 93 -10.75 12.16 -24.58
#